data_AF-A0A5E5QPS7-F1
#
_entry.id   AF-A0A5E5QPS7-F1
#
_cell.length_a   1.000
_cell.length_b   1.000
_cell.length_c   1.000
_cell.angle_alpha   90.00
_cell.angle_beta   90.00
_cell.angle_gamma   90.00
#
_symmetry.space_group_name_H-M   'P 1'
#
loop_
_entity.id
_entity.type
_entity.pdbx_description
1 polymer ?
#
loop_
_entity_poly.entity_id
_entity_poly.type
_entity_poly.pdbx_seq_one_letter_code
_entity_poly.pdbx_strand_id
1 'polypeptide(L)' 'MQINRIKIKNFKSLKNVDVRLNNLTLITGVNSSGKSSFIQSLLFFRE' A
#
# COMPACT_ATOMS: atom_id res chain seq x y z
N MET A 1 -16.09 3.62 -4.08
CA MET A 1 -14.91 4.12 -4.81
C MET A 1 -13.95 2.97 -5.03
N GLN A 2 -13.45 2.77 -6.25
CA GLN A 2 -12.46 1.71 -6.55
C GLN A 2 -11.07 2.35 -6.64
N ILE A 3 -10.08 1.76 -5.95
CA ILE A 3 -8.68 2.19 -6.01
C ILE A 3 -7.97 1.32 -7.05
N ASN A 4 -7.52 1.93 -8.16
CA ASN A 4 -6.92 1.19 -9.28
C ASN A 4 -5.38 1.33 -9.33
N ARG A 5 -4.82 2.35 -8.68
CA ARG A 5 -3.37 2.59 -8.60
C ARG A 5 -3.02 3.31 -7.31
N ILE A 6 -1.91 2.90 -6.71
CA ILE A 6 -1.38 3.49 -5.49
C ILE A 6 0.07 3.89 -5.75
N LYS A 7 0.41 5.13 -5.41
CA LYS A 7 1.77 5.63 -5.37
C LYS A 7 2.10 6.09 -3.96
N ILE A 8 3.16 5.54 -3.38
CA ILE A 8 3.62 5.88 -2.03
C ILE A 8 5.08 6.30 -2.13
N LYS A 9 5.42 7.45 -1.56
CA LYS A 9 6.79 7.92 -1.44
C LYS A 9 7.08 8.29 0.01
N ASN A 10 8.18 7.79 0.55
CA ASN A 10 8.70 8.11 1.89
C ASN A 10 7.65 7.96 3.01
N PHE A 11 6.88 6.88 3.01
CA PHE A 11 5.89 6.59 4.06
C PHE A 11 6.35 5.40 4.91
N LYS A 12 6.77 5.66 6.15
CA LYS A 12 7.31 4.62 7.06
C LYS A 12 8.43 3.84 6.35
N SER A 13 8.34 2.51 6.29
CA SER A 13 9.33 1.66 5.62
C SER A 13 9.22 1.66 4.08
N LEU A 14 8.17 2.26 3.52
CA LEU A 14 7.94 2.32 2.07
C LEU A 14 8.62 3.56 1.46
N LYS A 15 9.76 3.34 0.81
CA LYS A 15 10.53 4.42 0.14
C LYS A 15 9.87 4.88 -1.16
N ASN A 16 9.56 3.94 -2.06
CA ASN A 16 8.94 4.22 -3.35
C ASN A 16 8.12 2.99 -3.81
N VAL A 17 6.79 3.12 -3.85
CA VAL A 17 5.88 2.07 -4.30
C VAL A 17 4.99 2.67 -5.38
N ASP A 18 4.84 1.97 -6.50
CA ASP A 18 3.92 2.31 -7.57
C ASP A 18 3.29 1.02 -8.08
N VAL A 19 2.06 0.74 -7.66
CA VAL A 19 1.38 -0.52 -7.96
C VAL A 19 -0.02 -0.26 -8.50
N ARG A 20 -0.44 -1.10 -9.45
CA ARG A 20 -1.84 -1.18 -9.89
C ARG A 20 -2.56 -2.23 -9.06
N LEU A 21 -3.78 -1.93 -8.65
CA LEU A 21 -4.65 -2.87 -7.96
C LEU A 21 -5.68 -3.43 -8.93
N ASN A 22 -5.93 -4.73 -8.82
CA ASN A 22 -7.02 -5.42 -9.51
C ASN A 22 -8.10 -5.82 -8.49
N ASN A 23 -9.20 -6.40 -8.98
CA ASN A 23 -10.32 -6.88 -8.15
C ASN A 23 -9.87 -7.78 -6.99
N LEU A 24 -8.80 -8.56 -7.19
CA LEU A 24 -8.10 -9.27 -6.13
C LEU A 24 -6.62 -8.89 -6.18
N THR A 25 -6.11 -8.32 -5.09
CA THR A 25 -4.68 -8.05 -4.89
C THR A 25 -4.28 -8.60 -3.54
N LEU A 26 -3.34 -9.55 -3.53
CA LEU A 26 -2.85 -10.16 -2.30
C LEU A 26 -1.59 -9.45 -1.82
N ILE A 27 -1.60 -8.98 -0.57
CA ILE A 27 -0.41 -8.41 0.08
C ILE A 27 0.27 -9.52 0.87
N THR A 28 1.43 -9.97 0.41
CA THR A 28 2.21 -11.05 1.02
C THR A 28 3.67 -10.65 1.24
N GLY A 29 4.44 -11.48 1.94
CA GLY A 29 5.84 -11.29 2.27
C GLY A 29 6.16 -11.58 3.74
N VAL A 30 7.45 -11.67 4.05
CA VAL A 30 7.99 -11.94 5.40
C VAL A 30 7.59 -10.86 6.41
N ASN A 31 7.65 -11.17 7.71
CA ASN A 31 7.38 -10.17 8.75
C ASN A 31 8.28 -8.93 8.57
N SER A 32 7.77 -7.74 8.92
CA SER A 32 8.45 -6.45 8.76
C SER A 32 8.69 -5.98 7.30
N SER A 33 8.21 -6.69 6.28
CA SER A 33 8.39 -6.30 4.86
C SER A 33 7.58 -5.07 4.40
N GLY A 34 6.89 -4.36 5.30
CA GLY A 34 6.10 -3.16 4.96
C GLY A 34 4.64 -3.39 4.60
N LYS A 35 4.09 -4.61 4.76
CA LYS A 35 2.67 -4.92 4.51
C LYS A 35 1.71 -4.02 5.29
N SER A 36 1.91 -3.91 6.61
CA SER A 36 1.08 -3.05 7.46
C SER A 36 1.23 -1.57 7.10
N SER A 37 2.44 -1.13 6.72
CA SER A 37 2.68 0.23 6.24
C SER A 37 1.92 0.51 4.93
N PHE A 38 1.84 -0.47 4.03
CA PHE A 38 1.04 -0.34 2.80
C PHE A 38 -0.44 -0.15 3.13
N ILE A 39 -1.00 -0.99 4.00
CA ILE A 39 -2.41 -0.86 4.45
C ILE A 39 -2.65 0.50 5.13
N GLN A 40 -1.75 0.94 6.01
CA GLN A 40 -1.87 2.24 6.69
C GLN A 40 -1.84 3.42 5.72
N SER A 41 -1.06 3.35 4.64
CA SER A 41 -1.05 4.39 3.61
C SER A 41 -2.41 4.53 2.91
N LEU A 42 -3.17 3.44 2.79
CA LEU A 42 -4.52 3.47 2.22
C LEU A 42 -5.55 4.09 3.17
N LEU A 43 -5.35 3.90 4.48
CA LEU A 43 -6.21 4.47 5.52
C LEU A 43 -5.92 5.95 5.76
N PHE A 44 -4.79 6.48 5.30
CA PHE A 44 -4.42 7.89 5.49
C PHE A 44 -5.44 8.86 4.89
N PHE A 45 -6.12 8.48 3.80
CA PHE A 45 -7.14 9.31 3.13
C PHE A 45 -8.56 9.05 3.64
N ARG A 46 -8.74 8.34 4.75
CA ARG A 46 -10.05 7.98 5.32
C ARG A 46 -10.56 8.94 6.41
N GLU A 47 -9.98 10.14 6.50
CA GLU A 47 -10.57 11.27 7.23
C GLU A 47 -11.22 12.26 6.26
#